data_AF-A0A6I4V682-F1
#
_entry.id   AF-A0A6I4V682-F1
#
_cell.length_a   1.000
_cell.length_b   1.000
_cell.length_c   1.000
_cell.angle_alpha   90.00
_cell.angle_beta   90.00
_cell.angle_gamma   90.00
#
_symmetry.space_group_name_H-M   'P 1'
#
loop_
_entity.id
_entity.type
_entity.pdbx_description
1 polymer ?
#
loop_
_entity_poly.entity_id
_entity_poly.type
_entity_poly.pdbx_seq_one_letter_code
_entity_poly.pdbx_strand_id
1 'polypeptide(L)'
;MSLSEVVYNVGPGRSGYAATKAACASLIDSLSQEEDPAEVRFISVLPSGMVDSAGIRRRRPSDFDYSGYMKPESFERIAVELIANQNHFINGESLMVQANGHWQPVQETKPASQSDRSRL
;
A
#
# COMPACT_ATOMS: atom_id res chain seq x y z
N MET A 1 0.02 9.06 -2.38
CA MET A 1 -1.24 8.28 -2.36
C MET A 1 -0.86 6.81 -2.29
N SER A 2 -1.32 6.04 -1.30
CA SER A 2 -0.90 4.64 -1.14
C SER A 2 -1.73 3.70 -2.02
N LEU A 3 -1.08 2.74 -2.68
CA LEU A 3 -1.76 1.64 -3.36
C LEU A 3 -2.40 0.69 -2.33
N SER A 4 -3.22 -0.24 -2.80
CA SER A 4 -3.90 -1.21 -1.93
C SER A 4 -3.90 -2.57 -2.60
N GLU A 5 -3.97 -3.63 -1.79
CA GLU A 5 -4.01 -5.03 -2.23
C GLU A 5 -5.04 -5.31 -3.34
N VAL A 6 -6.13 -4.52 -3.40
CA VAL A 6 -7.22 -4.68 -4.37
C VAL A 6 -6.80 -4.47 -5.84
N VAL A 7 -5.63 -3.88 -6.09
CA VAL A 7 -5.01 -3.87 -7.44
C VAL A 7 -4.70 -5.31 -7.89
N TYR A 8 -4.38 -6.18 -6.93
CA TYR A 8 -3.94 -7.55 -7.15
C TYR A 8 -5.01 -8.58 -6.77
N ASN A 9 -5.94 -8.25 -5.86
CA ASN A 9 -7.04 -9.14 -5.49
C ASN A 9 -8.41 -8.48 -5.69
N VAL A 10 -9.14 -9.00 -6.68
CA VAL A 10 -10.52 -8.61 -6.93
C VAL A 10 -11.45 -9.18 -5.85
N GLY A 11 -12.54 -8.46 -5.56
CA GLY A 11 -13.54 -8.92 -4.59
C GLY A 11 -14.86 -8.15 -4.68
N PRO A 12 -15.98 -8.78 -4.30
CA PRO A 12 -17.30 -8.15 -4.38
C PRO A 12 -17.41 -6.92 -3.47
N GLY A 13 -18.25 -5.96 -3.88
CA GLY A 13 -18.52 -4.74 -3.10
C GLY A 13 -17.41 -3.70 -3.09
N ARG A 14 -16.37 -3.86 -3.93
CA ARG A 14 -15.19 -2.98 -3.98
C ARG A 14 -14.84 -2.48 -5.38
N SER A 15 -15.73 -2.63 -6.36
CA SER A 15 -15.44 -2.32 -7.77
C SER A 15 -14.96 -0.88 -7.99
N GLY A 16 -15.64 0.12 -7.40
CA GLY A 16 -15.21 1.51 -7.50
C GLY A 16 -13.85 1.76 -6.85
N TYR A 17 -13.60 1.16 -5.69
CA TYR A 17 -12.30 1.26 -5.03
C TYR A 17 -11.19 0.59 -5.84
N ALA A 18 -11.42 -0.63 -6.34
CA ALA A 18 -10.49 -1.36 -7.20
C ALA A 18 -10.19 -0.57 -8.49
N ALA A 19 -11.20 -0.01 -9.15
CA ALA A 19 -11.02 0.82 -10.35
C ALA A 19 -10.13 2.04 -10.07
N THR A 20 -10.39 2.77 -8.98
CA THR A 20 -9.56 3.94 -8.61
C THR A 20 -8.12 3.56 -8.27
N LYS A 21 -7.90 2.40 -7.64
CA LYS A 21 -6.55 1.92 -7.31
C LYS A 21 -5.80 1.42 -8.54
N ALA A 22 -6.47 0.73 -9.46
CA ALA A 22 -5.91 0.32 -10.74
C ALA A 22 -5.56 1.55 -11.61
N ALA A 23 -6.44 2.54 -11.69
CA ALA A 23 -6.18 3.78 -12.41
C ALA A 23 -4.98 4.54 -11.82
N CYS A 24 -4.89 4.61 -10.49
CA CYS A 24 -3.75 5.23 -9.80
C CYS A 24 -2.44 4.47 -10.08
N ALA A 25 -2.46 3.13 -10.06
CA ALA A 25 -1.29 2.33 -10.41
C ALA A 25 -0.82 2.59 -11.85
N SER A 26 -1.76 2.61 -12.79
CA SER A 26 -1.46 2.93 -14.20
C SER A 26 -0.90 4.33 -14.37
N LEU A 27 -1.44 5.33 -13.66
CA LEU A 27 -0.94 6.71 -13.72
C LEU A 27 0.50 6.81 -13.19
N ILE A 28 0.78 6.15 -12.06
CA ILE A 28 2.13 6.13 -11.46
C ILE A 28 3.14 5.48 -12.41
N ASP A 29 2.76 4.38 -13.06
CA ASP A 29 3.60 3.69 -14.05
C ASP A 29 3.92 4.61 -15.24
N SER A 30 2.91 5.28 -15.81
CA SER A 30 3.11 6.25 -16.90
C SER A 30 4.05 7.38 -16.49
N LEU A 31 3.82 8.03 -15.34
CA LEU A 31 4.68 9.10 -14.85
C LEU A 31 6.12 8.64 -14.60
N SER A 32 6.30 7.41 -14.10
CA SER A 32 7.64 6.86 -13.85
C SER A 32 8.45 6.61 -15.13
N GLN A 33 7.78 6.49 -16.29
CA GLN A 33 8.41 6.31 -17.59
C GLN A 33 8.67 7.66 -18.30
N GLU A 34 7.92 8.70 -17.94
CA GLU A 34 8.05 10.06 -18.51
C GLU A 34 9.16 10.88 -17.84
N GLU A 35 9.37 10.69 -16.54
CA GLU A 35 10.25 11.53 -15.72
C GLU A 35 11.66 10.94 -15.55
N ASP A 36 12.68 11.80 -15.39
CA ASP A 36 14.05 11.36 -15.09
C ASP A 36 14.14 10.88 -13.62
N PRO A 37 14.47 9.60 -13.36
CA PRO A 37 14.60 9.07 -12.01
C PRO A 37 15.74 9.71 -11.19
N ALA A 38 16.67 10.42 -11.82
CA ALA A 38 17.68 11.22 -11.11
C ALA A 38 17.09 12.51 -10.52
N GLU A 39 15.98 13.01 -11.06
CA GLU A 39 15.30 14.22 -10.59
C GLU A 39 14.08 13.88 -9.71
N VAL A 40 13.21 12.99 -10.20
CA VAL A 40 11.94 12.62 -9.52
C VAL A 40 11.69 11.13 -9.64
N ARG A 41 11.32 10.49 -8.52
CA ARG A 41 10.95 9.08 -8.48
C ARG A 41 9.56 8.87 -7.93
N PHE A 42 8.85 7.94 -8.54
CA PHE A 42 7.50 7.54 -8.16
C PHE A 42 7.56 6.15 -7.54
N ILE A 43 7.33 6.09 -6.24
CA ILE A 43 7.28 4.83 -5.49
C ILE A 43 5.90 4.68 -4.88
N SER A 44 5.29 3.52 -5.11
CA SER A 44 4.02 3.16 -4.49
C SER A 44 4.27 2.35 -3.22
N VAL A 45 3.51 2.64 -2.18
CA VAL A 45 3.56 1.88 -0.91
C VAL A 45 2.16 1.37 -0.59
N LEU A 46 2.06 0.13 -0.13
CA LEU A 46 0.81 -0.49 0.31
C LEU A 46 1.02 -1.32 1.58
N PRO A 47 0.04 -1.39 2.49
CA PRO A 47 0.15 -2.26 3.66
C PRO A 47 -0.11 -3.73 3.30
N SER A 48 0.53 -4.64 4.03
CA SER A 48 0.21 -6.07 3.98
C SER A 48 -1.10 -6.42 4.69
N GLY A 49 -1.58 -5.56 5.60
CA GLY A 49 -2.82 -5.72 6.35
C GLY A 49 -3.70 -4.46 6.39
N MET A 50 -4.87 -4.57 7.02
CA MET A 50 -5.73 -3.41 7.24
C MET A 50 -5.06 -2.44 8.24
N VAL A 51 -5.15 -1.13 7.99
CA VAL A 51 -4.50 -0.11 8.84
C VAL A 51 -5.53 0.57 9.74
N ASP A 52 -5.21 0.65 11.03
CA ASP A 52 -5.92 1.40 12.06
C ASP A 52 -5.78 2.91 11.82
N SER A 53 -6.54 3.40 10.84
CA SER A 53 -6.55 4.79 10.41
C SER A 53 -7.83 5.50 10.86
N ALA A 54 -7.78 6.83 10.97
CA ALA A 54 -8.97 7.63 11.29
C ALA A 54 -10.14 7.36 10.32
N GLY A 55 -9.85 7.13 9.04
CA GLY A 55 -10.86 6.78 8.04
C GLY A 55 -11.48 5.40 8.25
N ILE A 56 -10.72 4.41 8.71
CA ILE A 56 -11.26 3.10 9.10
C ILE A 56 -12.07 3.21 10.40
N ARG A 57 -11.56 3.93 11.41
CA ARG A 57 -12.26 4.13 12.68
C ARG A 57 -13.65 4.72 12.52
N ARG A 58 -13.81 5.72 11.64
CA ARG A 58 -15.13 6.32 11.31
C ARG A 58 -16.16 5.35 10.71
N ARG A 59 -15.72 4.22 10.15
CA ARG A 59 -16.59 3.25 9.45
C ARG A 59 -16.85 1.99 10.27
N ARG A 60 -16.30 1.90 11.47
CA ARG A 60 -16.40 0.75 12.36
C ARG A 60 -17.24 1.10 13.58
N PRO A 61 -17.88 0.10 14.21
CA PRO A 61 -18.48 0.27 15.53
C PRO A 61 -17.47 0.83 16.55
N SER A 62 -17.96 1.54 17.56
CA SER A 62 -17.12 2.13 18.61
C SER A 62 -16.40 1.09 19.46
N ASP A 63 -16.92 -0.13 19.52
CA ASP A 63 -16.42 -1.28 20.26
C ASP A 63 -15.60 -2.26 19.38
N PHE A 64 -15.29 -1.89 18.14
CA PHE A 64 -14.49 -2.74 17.25
C PHE A 64 -13.06 -2.92 17.78
N ASP A 65 -12.57 -4.17 17.83
CA ASP A 65 -11.20 -4.47 18.19
C ASP A 65 -10.23 -4.26 17.02
N TYR A 66 -9.27 -3.36 17.19
CA TYR A 66 -8.23 -3.04 16.21
C TYR A 66 -6.89 -3.75 16.47
N SER A 67 -6.82 -4.66 17.44
CA SER A 67 -5.58 -5.35 17.82
C SER A 67 -4.90 -6.06 16.63
N GLY A 68 -5.67 -6.60 15.69
CA GLY A 68 -5.17 -7.24 14.47
C GLY A 68 -4.85 -6.30 13.31
N TYR A 69 -5.07 -4.99 13.45
CA TYR A 69 -4.81 -4.01 12.39
C TYR A 69 -3.38 -3.48 12.51
N MET A 70 -2.74 -3.25 11.36
CA MET A 70 -1.50 -2.50 11.30
C MET A 70 -1.68 -1.11 11.87
N LYS A 71 -0.61 -0.60 12.48
CA LYS A 71 -0.57 0.75 13.02
C LYS A 71 0.04 1.71 11.99
N PRO A 72 -0.40 2.98 11.91
CA PRO A 72 0.20 3.96 11.00
C PRO A 72 1.73 4.06 11.15
N GLU A 73 2.23 3.87 12.36
CA GLU A 73 3.64 3.89 12.75
C GLU A 73 4.46 2.82 12.01
N SER A 74 3.84 1.73 11.55
CA SER A 74 4.50 0.71 10.71
C SER A 74 5.09 1.31 9.41
N PHE A 75 4.67 2.49 8.99
CA PHE A 75 5.17 3.15 7.77
C PHE A 75 6.31 4.15 8.01
N GLU A 76 6.65 4.47 9.26
CA GLU A 76 7.67 5.49 9.58
C GLU A 76 9.02 5.15 8.97
N ARG A 77 9.43 3.89 9.11
CA ARG A 77 10.73 3.43 8.61
C ARG A 77 10.84 3.59 7.10
N ILE A 78 9.86 3.12 6.33
CA ILE A 78 9.90 3.25 4.86
C ILE A 78 9.86 4.72 4.42
N ALA A 79 9.12 5.58 5.13
CA ALA A 79 9.09 7.01 4.80
C ALA A 79 10.47 7.67 4.92
N VAL A 80 11.23 7.32 5.97
CA VAL A 80 12.62 7.80 6.15
C VAL A 80 13.54 7.20 5.09
N GLU A 81 13.45 5.90 4.84
CA GLU A 81 14.30 5.19 3.88
C GLU A 81 14.15 5.74 2.46
N LEU A 82 12.92 6.01 2.00
CA LEU A 82 12.65 6.58 0.67
C LEU A 82 13.37 7.92 0.44
N ILE A 83 13.59 8.70 1.50
CA ILE A 83 14.28 10.00 1.44
C ILE A 83 15.79 9.80 1.57
N ALA A 84 16.22 8.97 2.53
CA ALA A 84 17.63 8.82 2.91
C ALA A 84 18.43 7.93 1.94
N ASN A 85 17.82 6.88 1.37
CA ASN A 85 18.50 5.84 0.60
C ASN A 85 17.97 5.77 -0.83
N GLN A 86 18.10 6.88 -1.54
CA GLN A 86 17.53 7.06 -2.88
C GLN A 86 17.91 5.94 -3.85
N ASN A 87 19.19 5.57 -3.93
CA ASN A 87 19.67 4.58 -4.90
C ASN A 87 19.24 3.12 -4.60
N HIS A 88 18.58 2.87 -3.46
CA HIS A 88 18.07 1.54 -3.10
C HIS A 88 16.72 1.22 -3.76
N PHE A 89 15.99 2.24 -4.24
CA PHE A 89 14.64 2.07 -4.76
C PHE A 89 14.59 2.25 -6.27
N ILE A 90 13.84 1.37 -6.94
CA ILE A 90 13.65 1.40 -8.39
C ILE A 90 12.48 2.33 -8.70
N ASN A 91 12.64 3.26 -9.65
CA ASN A 91 11.54 4.13 -10.07
C ASN A 91 10.36 3.30 -10.61
N GLY A 92 9.13 3.65 -10.22
CA GLY A 92 7.91 2.90 -10.57
C GLY A 92 7.63 1.69 -9.66
N GLU A 93 8.50 1.39 -8.68
CA GLU A 93 8.34 0.23 -7.81
C GLU A 93 7.14 0.35 -6.85
N SER A 94 6.56 -0.81 -6.52
CA SER A 94 5.52 -0.95 -5.50
C SER A 94 6.05 -1.78 -4.34
N LEU A 95 5.99 -1.21 -3.13
CA LEU A 95 6.50 -1.82 -1.90
C LEU A 95 5.37 -2.19 -0.96
N MET A 96 5.41 -3.42 -0.43
CA MET A 96 4.49 -3.89 0.59
C MET A 96 5.11 -3.77 1.98
N VAL A 97 4.48 -2.99 2.86
CA VAL A 97 4.89 -2.75 4.24
C VAL A 97 4.23 -3.75 5.17
N GLN A 98 5.03 -4.36 6.03
CA GLN A 98 4.60 -5.30 7.06
C GLN A 98 4.30 -4.59 8.38
N ALA A 99 3.56 -5.25 9.27
CA ALA A 99 3.20 -4.69 10.58
C ALA A 99 4.42 -4.31 11.45
N ASN A 100 5.55 -5.01 11.28
CA ASN A 100 6.81 -4.73 11.96
C ASN A 100 7.65 -3.61 11.29
N GLY A 101 7.13 -2.96 10.25
CA GLY A 101 7.80 -1.89 9.51
C GLY A 101 8.88 -2.34 8.53
N HIS A 102 9.07 -3.65 8.34
CA HIS A 102 9.81 -4.16 7.19
C HIS A 102 8.99 -3.99 5.91
N TRP A 103 9.68 -3.93 4.78
CA TRP A 103 9.05 -3.82 3.47
C TRP A 103 9.74 -4.75 2.47
N GLN A 104 9.03 -5.08 1.40
CA GLN A 104 9.54 -5.86 0.28
C GLN A 104 8.85 -5.45 -1.03
N PRO A 105 9.48 -5.65 -2.19
CA PRO A 105 8.84 -5.43 -3.48
C PRO A 105 7.61 -6.33 -3.66
N VAL A 106 6.54 -5.78 -4.23
CA VAL A 106 5.31 -6.54 -4.51
C VAL A 106 5.53 -7.63 -5.55
N GLN A 107 6.48 -7.45 -6.47
CA GLN A 107 6.80 -8.44 -7.50
C GLN A 107 7.30 -9.76 -6.89
N GLU A 108 7.89 -9.72 -5.69
CA GLU A 108 8.41 -10.91 -4.99
C GLU A 108 7.31 -11.67 -4.23
N THR A 109 6.22 -11.01 -3.84
CA THR A 109 5.12 -11.67 -3.13
C THR A 109 3.81 -10.93 -3.39
N LYS A 110 2.85 -11.64 -3.99
CA LYS A 110 1.51 -11.10 -4.20
C LYS A 110 0.86 -10.75 -2.85
N PRO A 111 0.28 -9.54 -2.68
CA PRO A 111 -0.38 -9.16 -1.45
C PRO A 111 -1.54 -10.10 -1.15
N ALA A 112 -1.69 -10.48 0.12
CA ALA A 112 -2.84 -11.26 0.55
C ALA A 112 -4.12 -10.41 0.48
N SER A 113 -5.25 -11.06 0.17
CA SER A 113 -6.55 -10.41 0.24
C SER A 113 -6.86 -10.00 1.68
N GLN A 114 -7.17 -8.72 1.89
CA GLN A 114 -7.62 -8.18 3.18
C GLN A 114 -9.15 -8.22 3.30
N SER A 115 -9.79 -8.87 2.34
CA SER A 115 -11.24 -9.00 2.20
C SER A 115 -11.74 -10.39 2.53
N ASP A 116 -10.82 -11.36 2.60
CA ASP A 116 -11.16 -12.76 2.76
C ASP A 116 -11.64 -13.01 4.19
N ARG A 117 -12.96 -13.22 4.31
CA ARG A 117 -13.62 -13.50 5.59
C ARG A 117 -13.23 -14.83 6.20
N SER A 118 -12.54 -15.71 5.47
CA SER A 118 -12.03 -16.97 6.04
C SER A 118 -10.82 -16.79 6.96
N ARG A 119 -10.26 -15.57 7.05
CA ARG A 119 -9.08 -15.22 7.86
C ARG A 119 -9.36 -14.16 8.94
N LEU A 120 -10.62 -13.79 9.15
CA LEU A 120 -11.10 -12.92 10.24
C LEU A 120 -11.91 -13.76 11.23
#